data_AF-A0A354B4D9-F1
#
_entry.id   AF-A0A354B4D9-F1
#
_cell.length_a   1.000
_cell.length_b   1.000
_cell.length_c   1.000
_cell.angle_alpha   90.00
_cell.angle_beta   90.00
_cell.angle_gamma   90.00
#
_symmetry.space_group_name_H-M   'P 1'
#
loop_
_entity.id
_entity.type
_entity.pdbx_description
1 polymer ?
#
loop_
_entity_poly.entity_id
_entity_poly.type
_entity_poly.pdbx_seq_one_letter_code
_entity_poly.pdbx_strand_id
1 'polypeptide(L)'
;MHGPDRPVLVFDGATGTSLQQMNLSAEDFGGAALEGCNEYLVFTRPDAVQAVHRQFLEVGCDVIETDTFGATSLVLAEYDIADQAFAINQRAAELARQVADAYSTPEKPRFVAGSIGPTTKLPTLGHVDFDSMRDSFQEQAEGLLAGNVDLFIVETCQDVLQIKAALQGIEAAFAKCGQRRPLMVSV
;
A
#
# COMPACT_ATOMS: atom_id res chain seq x y z
N MET A 1 -0.36 24.32 17.67
CA MET A 1 -0.47 22.95 17.11
C MET A 1 0.65 22.60 16.14
N HIS A 2 1.45 23.57 15.69
CA HIS A 2 2.65 23.32 14.88
C HIS A 2 3.83 24.01 15.56
N GLY A 3 4.84 23.22 15.93
CA GLY A 3 6.07 23.66 16.56
C GLY A 3 7.17 22.67 16.24
N PRO A 4 8.45 22.96 16.57
CA PRO A 4 9.58 22.09 16.26
C PRO A 4 9.37 20.65 16.78
N ASP A 5 8.68 20.51 17.91
CA ASP A 5 8.41 19.23 18.56
C ASP A 5 7.18 18.48 18.00
N ARG A 6 6.40 19.12 17.12
CA ARG A 6 5.18 18.58 16.50
C ARG A 6 5.07 19.10 15.05
N PRO A 7 5.98 18.68 14.16
CA PRO A 7 5.95 19.11 12.76
C PRO A 7 4.70 18.56 12.07
N VAL A 8 4.23 19.28 11.05
CA VAL A 8 3.27 18.74 10.09
C VAL A 8 4.06 17.80 9.18
N LEU A 9 3.59 16.55 9.05
CA LEU A 9 4.13 15.61 8.07
C LEU A 9 3.34 15.74 6.77
N VAL A 10 4.05 15.78 5.66
CA VAL A 10 3.47 15.84 4.32
C VAL A 10 3.54 14.45 3.70
N PHE A 11 2.39 13.88 3.36
CA PHE A 11 2.29 12.64 2.59
C PHE A 11 2.53 12.93 1.11
N ASP A 12 2.84 11.88 0.34
CA ASP A 12 2.94 11.96 -1.10
C ASP A 12 1.56 12.13 -1.78
N GLY A 13 1.56 12.11 -3.11
CA GLY A 13 0.36 12.27 -3.93
C GLY A 13 0.00 10.98 -4.66
N ALA A 14 -0.89 11.10 -5.64
CA ALA A 14 -1.47 9.95 -6.33
C ALA A 14 -0.45 9.12 -7.15
N THR A 15 -0.02 7.98 -6.61
CA THR A 15 0.84 6.98 -7.28
C THR A 15 0.29 6.52 -8.63
N GLY A 16 -0.99 6.14 -8.70
CA GLY A 16 -1.62 5.68 -9.94
C GLY A 16 -1.59 6.71 -11.06
N THR A 17 -1.81 7.99 -10.75
CA THR A 17 -1.72 9.08 -11.73
C THR A 17 -0.30 9.26 -12.25
N SER A 18 0.71 9.13 -11.38
CA SER A 18 2.11 9.22 -11.78
C SER A 18 2.53 8.04 -12.67
N LEU A 19 2.08 6.82 -12.36
CA LEU A 19 2.33 5.65 -13.21
C LEU A 19 1.66 5.79 -14.60
N GLN A 20 0.44 6.32 -14.66
CA GLN A 20 -0.25 6.59 -15.93
C GLN A 20 0.53 7.55 -16.84
N GLN A 21 1.24 8.51 -16.28
CA GLN A 21 2.08 9.45 -17.05
C GLN A 21 3.32 8.80 -17.67
N MET A 22 3.69 7.60 -17.22
CA MET A 22 4.86 6.86 -17.75
C MET A 22 4.55 6.10 -19.05
N ASN A 23 3.30 6.11 -19.53
CA ASN A 23 2.85 5.41 -20.76
C ASN A 23 3.28 3.93 -20.79
N LEU A 24 3.11 3.23 -19.66
CA LEU A 24 3.40 1.80 -19.55
C LEU A 24 2.49 0.98 -20.48
N SER A 25 3.07 -0.04 -21.10
CA SER A 25 2.39 -0.98 -21.99
C SER A 25 1.99 -2.26 -21.25
N ALA A 26 1.12 -3.08 -21.83
CA ALA A 26 0.79 -4.39 -21.28
C ALA A 26 2.02 -5.28 -20.97
N GLU A 27 3.09 -5.17 -21.76
CA GLU A 27 4.34 -5.92 -21.51
C GLU A 27 5.02 -5.49 -20.20
N ASP A 28 4.96 -4.20 -19.87
CA ASP A 28 5.49 -3.66 -18.61
C ASP A 28 4.75 -4.22 -17.39
N PHE A 29 3.47 -4.57 -17.53
CA PHE A 29 2.68 -5.23 -16.47
C PHE A 29 2.89 -6.75 -16.43
N GLY A 30 3.69 -7.35 -17.32
CA GLY A 30 3.87 -8.80 -17.41
C GLY A 30 2.94 -9.50 -18.40
N GLY A 31 2.25 -8.73 -19.25
CA GLY A 31 1.40 -9.22 -20.34
C GLY A 31 -0.04 -8.71 -20.26
N ALA A 32 -0.82 -8.98 -21.30
CA ALA A 32 -2.20 -8.49 -21.44
C ALA A 32 -3.14 -8.92 -20.31
N ALA A 33 -2.87 -10.06 -19.65
CA ALA A 33 -3.68 -10.53 -18.53
C ALA A 33 -3.50 -9.69 -17.25
N LEU A 34 -2.39 -8.97 -17.12
CA LEU A 34 -2.03 -8.18 -15.94
C LEU A 34 -2.07 -6.67 -16.22
N GLU A 35 -2.48 -6.27 -17.42
CA GLU A 35 -2.55 -4.87 -17.82
C GLU A 35 -3.45 -4.08 -16.85
N GLY A 36 -2.89 -3.02 -16.26
CA GLY A 36 -3.57 -2.18 -15.28
C GLY A 36 -3.45 -2.65 -13.82
N CYS A 37 -2.84 -3.81 -13.54
CA CYS A 37 -2.48 -4.20 -12.17
C CYS A 37 -1.19 -3.49 -11.75
N ASN A 38 -1.32 -2.26 -11.25
CA ASN A 38 -0.17 -1.45 -10.81
C ASN A 38 0.65 -2.19 -9.75
N GLU A 39 -0.02 -2.90 -8.84
CA GLU A 39 0.61 -3.64 -7.75
C GLU A 39 1.63 -4.66 -8.26
N TYR A 40 1.48 -5.19 -9.48
CA TYR A 40 2.43 -6.16 -10.05
C TYR A 40 3.71 -5.50 -10.61
N LEU A 41 3.69 -4.18 -10.83
CA LEU A 41 4.87 -3.42 -11.30
C LEU A 41 6.04 -3.51 -10.31
N VAL A 42 5.79 -3.84 -9.04
CA VAL A 42 6.85 -4.07 -8.05
C VAL A 42 7.80 -5.21 -8.43
N PHE A 43 7.36 -6.12 -9.31
CA PHE A 43 8.19 -7.19 -9.87
C PHE A 43 8.69 -6.89 -11.27
N THR A 44 7.83 -6.41 -12.15
CA THR A 44 8.15 -6.25 -13.58
C THR A 44 8.86 -4.92 -13.89
N ARG A 45 8.47 -3.84 -13.19
CA ARG A 45 9.00 -2.49 -13.34
C ARG A 45 9.27 -1.81 -11.99
N PRO A 46 10.11 -2.42 -11.12
CA PRO A 46 10.45 -1.82 -9.83
C PRO A 46 11.11 -0.45 -9.98
N ASP A 47 11.75 -0.19 -11.12
CA ASP A 47 12.33 1.11 -11.47
C ASP A 47 11.26 2.21 -11.59
N ALA A 48 10.09 1.89 -12.15
CA ALA A 48 8.96 2.81 -12.29
C ALA A 48 8.35 3.14 -10.92
N VAL A 49 8.08 2.13 -10.09
CA VAL A 49 7.57 2.30 -8.73
C VAL A 49 8.52 3.17 -7.89
N GLN A 50 9.82 2.88 -7.92
CA GLN A 50 10.81 3.69 -7.22
C GLN A 50 10.92 5.12 -7.78
N ALA A 51 10.74 5.31 -9.09
CA ALA A 51 10.74 6.64 -9.69
C ALA A 51 9.58 7.50 -9.16
N VAL A 52 8.39 6.92 -8.98
CA VAL A 52 7.25 7.60 -8.34
C VAL A 52 7.61 8.01 -6.91
N HIS A 53 8.16 7.11 -6.08
CA HIS A 53 8.55 7.47 -4.72
C HIS A 53 9.61 8.58 -4.68
N ARG A 54 10.63 8.49 -5.55
CA ARG A 54 11.68 9.52 -5.66
C ARG A 54 11.11 10.88 -5.98
N GLN A 55 10.17 10.98 -6.93
CA GLN A 55 9.61 12.26 -7.35
C GLN A 55 8.97 13.03 -6.17
N PHE A 56 8.32 12.30 -5.23
CA PHE A 56 7.66 12.91 -4.08
C PHE A 56 8.65 13.27 -2.98
N LEU A 57 9.65 12.43 -2.75
CA LEU A 57 10.70 12.72 -1.78
C LEU A 57 11.60 13.90 -2.22
N GLU A 58 11.83 14.06 -3.52
CA GLU A 58 12.58 15.17 -4.11
C GLU A 58 11.88 16.52 -3.93
N VAL A 59 10.54 16.56 -4.01
CA VAL A 59 9.76 17.78 -3.73
C VAL A 59 9.51 18.00 -2.24
N GLY A 60 10.00 17.10 -1.39
CA GLY A 60 10.13 17.31 0.04
C GLY A 60 9.10 16.60 0.92
N CYS A 61 8.26 15.70 0.37
CA CYS A 61 7.35 14.86 1.16
C CYS A 61 8.11 14.11 2.26
N ASP A 62 7.40 13.82 3.36
CA ASP A 62 7.94 13.16 4.55
C ASP A 62 7.52 11.69 4.63
N VAL A 63 6.35 11.37 4.08
CA VAL A 63 5.80 10.01 4.02
C VAL A 63 5.54 9.66 2.57
N ILE A 64 5.92 8.45 2.17
CA ILE A 64 5.51 7.85 0.90
C ILE A 64 4.61 6.64 1.16
N GLU A 65 3.58 6.49 0.33
CA GLU A 65 2.67 5.35 0.37
C GLU A 65 3.17 4.23 -0.54
N THR A 66 3.07 2.98 -0.09
CA THR A 66 3.42 1.81 -0.89
C THR A 66 2.48 1.65 -2.09
N ASP A 67 2.96 1.07 -3.18
CA ASP A 67 2.13 0.73 -4.35
C ASP A 67 1.28 -0.53 -4.09
N THR A 68 0.38 -0.42 -3.11
CA THR A 68 -0.39 -1.55 -2.55
C THR A 68 -1.87 -1.26 -2.37
N PHE A 69 -2.39 -0.19 -2.97
CA PHE A 69 -3.79 0.22 -2.83
C PHE A 69 -4.76 -0.95 -3.07
N GLY A 70 -4.55 -1.71 -4.14
CA GLY A 70 -5.34 -2.89 -4.49
C GLY A 70 -4.68 -4.23 -4.14
N ALA A 71 -3.62 -4.29 -3.33
CA ALA A 71 -2.81 -5.51 -3.16
C ALA A 71 -3.43 -6.56 -2.21
N THR A 72 -4.76 -6.68 -2.16
CA THR A 72 -5.44 -7.76 -1.43
C THR A 72 -5.64 -8.97 -2.33
N SER A 73 -5.69 -10.18 -1.77
CA SER A 73 -6.04 -11.39 -2.53
C SER A 73 -7.41 -11.30 -3.21
N LEU A 74 -8.37 -10.53 -2.67
CA LEU A 74 -9.67 -10.29 -3.30
C LEU A 74 -9.59 -9.52 -4.62
N VAL A 75 -8.72 -8.51 -4.70
CA VAL A 75 -8.54 -7.71 -5.92
C VAL A 75 -7.63 -8.44 -6.90
N LEU A 76 -6.54 -9.02 -6.40
CA LEU A 76 -5.58 -9.78 -7.20
C LEU A 76 -6.17 -11.06 -7.82
N ALA A 77 -7.28 -11.56 -7.28
CA ALA A 77 -8.07 -12.62 -7.91
C ALA A 77 -8.66 -12.22 -9.27
N GLU A 78 -8.88 -10.93 -9.54
CA GLU A 78 -9.36 -10.44 -10.84
C GLU A 78 -8.29 -10.58 -11.94
N TYR A 79 -7.04 -10.81 -11.53
CA TYR A 79 -5.85 -11.00 -12.36
C TYR A 79 -5.28 -12.42 -12.26
N ASP A 80 -6.01 -13.37 -11.64
CA ASP A 80 -5.59 -14.75 -11.39
C ASP A 80 -4.26 -14.89 -10.60
N ILE A 81 -3.95 -13.92 -9.73
CA ILE A 81 -2.70 -13.88 -8.92
C ILE A 81 -2.97 -13.63 -7.43
N ALA A 82 -4.12 -14.08 -6.92
CA ALA A 82 -4.52 -13.92 -5.52
C ALA A 82 -3.49 -14.49 -4.52
N ASP A 83 -2.81 -15.57 -4.90
CA ASP A 83 -1.77 -16.25 -4.10
C ASP A 83 -0.47 -15.42 -3.96
N GLN A 84 -0.33 -14.34 -4.73
CA GLN A 84 0.84 -13.46 -4.68
C GLN A 84 0.65 -12.25 -3.76
N ALA A 85 -0.51 -12.10 -3.11
CA ALA A 85 -0.82 -10.92 -2.29
C ALA A 85 0.25 -10.62 -1.24
N PHE A 86 0.66 -11.62 -0.46
CA PHE A 86 1.73 -11.43 0.53
C PHE A 86 3.04 -10.94 -0.12
N ALA A 87 3.48 -11.61 -1.19
CA ALA A 87 4.76 -11.32 -1.85
C ALA A 87 4.78 -9.93 -2.50
N ILE A 88 3.67 -9.52 -3.11
CA ILE A 88 3.49 -8.19 -3.71
C ILE A 88 3.61 -7.11 -2.63
N ASN A 89 2.89 -7.24 -1.52
CA ASN A 89 2.91 -6.25 -0.44
C ASN A 89 4.29 -6.13 0.21
N GLN A 90 4.94 -7.27 0.47
CA GLN A 90 6.31 -7.27 0.98
C GLN A 90 7.23 -6.52 0.02
N ARG A 91 7.17 -6.85 -1.27
CA ARG A 91 8.04 -6.25 -2.28
C ARG A 91 7.81 -4.75 -2.43
N ALA A 92 6.55 -4.31 -2.43
CA ALA A 92 6.19 -2.90 -2.51
C ALA A 92 6.77 -2.11 -1.32
N ALA A 93 6.60 -2.64 -0.11
CA ALA A 93 7.14 -2.03 1.10
C ALA A 93 8.67 -1.99 1.10
N GLU A 94 9.36 -3.04 0.65
CA GLU A 94 10.81 -3.05 0.50
C GLU A 94 11.30 -1.99 -0.49
N LEU A 95 10.62 -1.83 -1.64
CA LEU A 95 10.96 -0.80 -2.63
C LEU A 95 10.81 0.60 -2.05
N ALA A 96 9.68 0.89 -1.40
CA ALA A 96 9.46 2.17 -0.74
C ALA A 96 10.50 2.42 0.37
N ARG A 97 10.79 1.41 1.20
CA ARG A 97 11.78 1.49 2.28
C ARG A 97 13.17 1.84 1.76
N GLN A 98 13.61 1.18 0.69
CA GLN A 98 14.89 1.47 0.05
C GLN A 98 15.00 2.94 -0.39
N VAL A 99 13.94 3.50 -1.00
CA VAL A 99 13.95 4.89 -1.45
C VAL A 99 13.87 5.84 -0.25
N ALA A 100 12.99 5.58 0.72
CA ALA A 100 12.85 6.41 1.91
C ALA A 100 14.15 6.46 2.73
N ASP A 101 14.86 5.34 2.88
CA ASP A 101 16.15 5.30 3.58
C ASP A 101 17.23 6.13 2.86
N ALA A 102 17.26 6.10 1.53
CA ALA A 102 18.21 6.88 0.74
C ALA A 102 17.99 8.40 0.85
N TYR A 103 16.76 8.84 1.15
CA TYR A 103 16.41 10.26 1.33
C TYR A 103 16.33 10.68 2.80
N SER A 104 16.49 9.75 3.74
CA SER A 104 16.40 10.03 5.17
C SER A 104 17.67 10.65 5.72
N THR A 105 17.53 11.72 6.51
CA THR A 105 18.61 12.24 7.36
C THR A 105 18.17 12.27 8.82
N PRO A 106 19.09 12.37 9.79
CA PRO A 106 18.73 12.50 11.21
C PRO A 106 17.78 13.68 11.49
N GLU A 107 17.91 14.77 10.74
CA GLU A 107 17.09 15.98 10.87
C GLU A 107 15.75 15.86 10.14
N LYS A 108 15.68 15.01 9.11
CA LYS A 108 14.50 14.83 8.28
C LYS A 108 14.31 13.35 7.88
N PRO A 109 13.81 12.51 8.81
CA PRO A 109 13.51 11.12 8.50
C PRO A 109 12.39 11.01 7.45
N ARG A 110 12.45 9.94 6.64
CA ARG A 110 11.39 9.58 5.68
C ARG A 110 10.69 8.32 6.12
N PHE A 111 9.38 8.35 6.03
CA PHE A 111 8.53 7.26 6.49
C PHE A 111 7.86 6.56 5.31
N VAL A 112 7.56 5.27 5.51
CA VAL A 112 6.82 4.45 4.57
C VAL A 112 5.49 4.06 5.18
N ALA A 113 4.40 4.47 4.54
CA ALA A 113 3.05 4.07 4.89
C ALA A 113 2.60 2.89 4.02
N GLY A 114 2.17 1.80 4.65
CA GLY A 114 1.47 0.71 3.99
C GLY A 114 0.08 1.14 3.57
N SER A 115 -0.11 1.42 2.27
CA SER A 115 -1.40 1.77 1.67
C SER A 115 -2.33 0.56 1.63
N ILE A 116 -3.55 0.73 2.13
CA ILE A 116 -4.63 -0.26 2.12
C ILE A 116 -5.89 0.41 1.59
N GLY A 117 -6.22 0.14 0.33
CA GLY A 117 -7.45 0.60 -0.31
C GLY A 117 -8.67 -0.26 0.06
N PRO A 118 -9.86 0.09 -0.48
CA PRO A 118 -11.13 -0.49 -0.06
C PRO A 118 -11.45 -1.88 -0.66
N THR A 119 -10.61 -2.41 -1.54
CA THR A 119 -10.94 -3.50 -2.50
C THR A 119 -11.97 -3.08 -3.57
N THR A 120 -12.32 -4.01 -4.47
CA THR A 120 -13.39 -3.86 -5.48
C THR A 120 -14.76 -4.34 -4.99
N LYS A 121 -14.87 -4.91 -3.78
CA LYS A 121 -16.10 -5.52 -3.26
C LYS A 121 -16.71 -4.70 -2.13
N LEU A 122 -18.04 -4.66 -2.07
CA LEU A 122 -18.81 -3.93 -1.06
C LEU A 122 -19.57 -4.93 -0.18
N PRO A 123 -19.16 -5.14 1.09
CA PRO A 123 -19.83 -6.07 1.98
C PRO A 123 -21.30 -5.72 2.23
N THR A 124 -21.65 -4.44 2.33
CA THR A 124 -23.05 -4.01 2.52
C THR A 124 -23.97 -4.37 1.35
N LEU A 125 -23.41 -4.57 0.15
CA LEU A 125 -24.15 -5.02 -1.03
C LEU A 125 -24.09 -6.54 -1.22
N GLY A 126 -23.46 -7.29 -0.31
CA GLY A 126 -23.35 -8.74 -0.38
C GLY A 126 -22.39 -9.26 -1.45
N HIS A 127 -21.46 -8.43 -1.93
CA HIS A 127 -20.45 -8.86 -2.92
C HIS A 127 -19.41 -9.82 -2.33
N VAL A 128 -19.17 -9.73 -1.02
CA VAL A 128 -18.26 -10.56 -0.25
C VAL A 128 -18.72 -10.59 1.20
N ASP A 129 -18.47 -11.68 1.92
CA ASP A 129 -18.71 -11.72 3.35
C ASP A 129 -17.59 -10.99 4.13
N PHE A 130 -17.90 -10.62 5.38
CA PHE A 130 -17.01 -9.84 6.21
C PHE A 130 -15.71 -10.58 6.56
N ASP A 131 -15.80 -11.89 6.82
CA ASP A 131 -14.66 -12.69 7.26
C ASP A 131 -13.65 -12.87 6.12
N SER A 132 -14.12 -13.20 4.91
CA SER A 132 -13.28 -13.28 3.72
C SER A 132 -12.56 -11.97 3.43
N MET A 133 -13.25 -10.82 3.57
CA MET A 133 -12.62 -9.51 3.39
C MET A 133 -11.58 -9.22 4.47
N ARG A 134 -11.90 -9.46 5.75
CA ARG A 134 -10.95 -9.31 6.87
C ARG A 134 -9.69 -10.14 6.62
N ASP A 135 -9.84 -11.39 6.21
CA ASP A 135 -8.72 -12.31 6.02
C ASP A 135 -7.81 -11.85 4.86
N SER A 136 -8.37 -11.29 3.79
CA SER A 136 -7.58 -10.70 2.70
C SER A 136 -6.77 -9.48 3.14
N PHE A 137 -7.32 -8.65 4.04
CA PHE A 137 -6.60 -7.52 4.63
C PHE A 137 -5.53 -7.97 5.62
N GLN A 138 -5.77 -9.06 6.34
CA GLN A 138 -4.75 -9.64 7.21
C GLN A 138 -3.53 -10.07 6.40
N GLU A 139 -3.72 -10.82 5.31
CA GLU A 139 -2.64 -11.25 4.41
C GLU A 139 -1.85 -10.05 3.85
N GLN A 140 -2.57 -9.02 3.39
CA GLN A 140 -1.97 -7.77 2.93
C GLN A 140 -1.09 -7.12 4.01
N ALA A 141 -1.64 -6.98 5.22
CA ALA A 141 -0.95 -6.35 6.34
C ALA A 141 0.28 -7.14 6.81
N GLU A 142 0.22 -8.48 6.77
CA GLU A 142 1.37 -9.34 7.06
C GLU A 142 2.51 -9.11 6.05
N GLY A 143 2.19 -8.99 4.76
CA GLY A 143 3.18 -8.66 3.73
C GLY A 143 3.82 -7.28 3.94
N LEU A 144 3.00 -6.26 4.22
CA LEU A 144 3.48 -4.91 4.53
C LEU A 144 4.38 -4.87 5.77
N LEU A 145 4.04 -5.61 6.83
CA LEU A 145 4.90 -5.76 8.02
C LEU A 145 6.23 -6.43 7.66
N ALA A 146 6.21 -7.48 6.84
CA ALA A 146 7.41 -8.19 6.40
C ALA A 146 8.36 -7.27 5.60
N GLY A 147 7.81 -6.36 4.80
CA GLY A 147 8.56 -5.33 4.09
C GLY A 147 8.93 -4.09 4.93
N ASN A 148 8.63 -4.11 6.23
CA ASN A 148 9.02 -3.10 7.23
C ASN A 148 8.47 -1.69 6.98
N VAL A 149 7.16 -1.57 6.76
CA VAL A 149 6.47 -0.26 6.82
C VAL A 149 6.53 0.36 8.22
N ASP A 150 6.55 1.69 8.27
CA ASP A 150 6.55 2.45 9.53
C ASP A 150 5.15 2.59 10.11
N LEU A 151 4.14 2.68 9.25
CA LEU A 151 2.74 2.86 9.59
C LEU A 151 1.81 2.25 8.54
N PHE A 152 0.53 2.18 8.86
CA PHE A 152 -0.54 1.77 7.94
C PHE A 152 -1.49 2.94 7.68
N ILE A 153 -2.01 3.02 6.47
CA ILE A 153 -3.11 3.93 6.11
C ILE A 153 -4.22 3.15 5.41
N VAL A 154 -5.36 3.02 6.09
CA VAL A 154 -6.60 2.54 5.47
C VAL A 154 -7.25 3.74 4.80
N GLU A 155 -7.42 3.68 3.49
CA GLU A 155 -7.80 4.85 2.69
C GLU A 155 -8.94 4.57 1.71
N THR A 156 -9.59 5.65 1.29
CA THR A 156 -10.58 5.67 0.18
C THR A 156 -11.73 4.68 0.39
N CYS A 157 -12.04 4.34 1.65
CA CYS A 157 -13.12 3.44 1.99
C CYS A 157 -14.47 4.13 1.96
N GLN A 158 -15.34 3.65 1.07
CA GLN A 158 -16.71 4.14 0.91
C GLN A 158 -17.73 3.36 1.75
N ASP A 159 -17.40 2.13 2.16
CA ASP A 159 -18.24 1.29 3.01
C ASP A 159 -17.59 1.14 4.40
N VAL A 160 -18.34 1.46 5.45
CA VAL A 160 -17.87 1.33 6.84
C VAL A 160 -17.52 -0.12 7.21
N LEU A 161 -18.13 -1.12 6.56
CA LEU A 161 -17.74 -2.52 6.74
C LEU A 161 -16.37 -2.84 6.14
N GLN A 162 -15.96 -2.17 5.05
CA GLN A 162 -14.58 -2.29 4.53
C GLN A 162 -13.58 -1.80 5.56
N ILE A 163 -13.84 -0.62 6.15
CA ILE A 163 -12.98 -0.04 7.19
C ILE A 163 -12.87 -1.00 8.38
N LYS A 164 -14.00 -1.52 8.87
CA LYS A 164 -13.98 -2.46 10.00
C LYS A 164 -13.24 -3.75 9.68
N ALA A 165 -13.41 -4.30 8.48
CA ALA A 165 -12.71 -5.49 8.04
C ALA A 165 -11.20 -5.24 7.94
N ALA A 166 -10.79 -4.13 7.35
CA ALA A 166 -9.39 -3.71 7.24
C ALA A 166 -8.74 -3.53 8.62
N LEU A 167 -9.38 -2.77 9.51
CA LEU A 167 -8.89 -2.59 10.88
C LEU A 167 -8.74 -3.93 11.61
N GLN A 168 -9.70 -4.84 11.51
CA GLN A 168 -9.60 -6.16 12.14
C GLN A 168 -8.52 -7.05 11.50
N GLY A 169 -8.36 -7.01 10.18
CA GLY A 169 -7.30 -7.75 9.48
C GLY A 169 -5.91 -7.27 9.90
N ILE A 170 -5.70 -5.96 9.97
CA ILE A 170 -4.44 -5.36 10.44
C ILE A 170 -4.15 -5.73 11.90
N GLU A 171 -5.15 -5.67 12.79
CA GLU A 171 -4.99 -6.08 14.19
C GLU A 171 -4.65 -7.57 14.33
N ALA A 172 -5.23 -8.44 13.48
CA ALA A 172 -4.89 -9.85 13.44
C ALA A 172 -3.44 -10.07 12.96
N ALA A 173 -3.00 -9.33 11.94
CA ALA A 173 -1.60 -9.34 11.48
C ALA A 173 -0.64 -8.88 12.59
N PHE A 174 -0.95 -7.82 13.32
CA PHE A 174 -0.15 -7.37 14.47
C PHE A 174 -0.04 -8.45 15.55
N ALA A 175 -1.14 -9.11 15.89
CA ALA A 175 -1.16 -10.18 16.88
C ALA A 175 -0.31 -11.38 16.43
N LYS A 176 -0.37 -11.76 15.15
CA LYS A 176 0.39 -12.87 14.57
C LYS A 176 1.88 -12.58 14.47
N CYS A 177 2.25 -11.39 14.00
CA CYS A 177 3.64 -10.98 13.80
C CYS A 177 4.32 -10.50 15.09
N GLY A 178 3.57 -10.20 16.15
CA GLY A 178 4.09 -9.69 17.42
C GLY A 178 4.63 -8.26 17.33
N GLN A 179 4.24 -7.51 16.29
CA GLN A 179 4.69 -6.14 16.04
C GLN A 179 3.49 -5.26 15.74
N ARG A 180 3.39 -4.13 16.44
CA ARG A 180 2.36 -3.12 16.18
C ARG A 180 2.99 -1.88 15.55
N ARG A 181 2.32 -1.33 14.55
CA ARG A 181 2.66 -0.03 13.94
C ARG A 181 1.54 0.98 14.17
N PRO A 182 1.81 2.30 14.09
CA PRO A 182 0.77 3.31 13.97
C PRO A 182 -0.17 2.99 12.81
N LEU A 183 -1.45 3.29 13.01
CA LEU A 183 -2.53 2.99 12.08
C LEU A 183 -3.39 4.25 11.89
N MET A 184 -3.55 4.66 10.64
CA MET A 184 -4.35 5.81 10.21
C MET A 184 -5.54 5.33 9.38
N VAL A 185 -6.62 6.11 9.42
CA VAL A 185 -7.81 5.90 8.58
C VAL A 185 -8.15 7.23 7.91
N SER A 186 -8.34 7.20 6.59
CA SER A 186 -8.75 8.32 5.74
C SER A 186 -10.00 7.92 4.97
N VAL A 187 -11.07 8.72 5.08
CA VAL A 187 -12.41 8.46 4.50
C VAL A 187 -12.94 9.67 3.76
#